data_AF-A0AB38QXP7-F1
#
_entry.id   AF-A0AB38QXP7-F1
#
_cell.length_a   1.000
_cell.length_b   1.000
_cell.length_c   1.000
_cell.angle_alpha   90.00
_cell.angle_beta   90.00
_cell.angle_gamma   90.00
#
_symmetry.space_group_name_H-M   'P 1'
#
loop_
_entity.id
_entity.type
_entity.pdbx_description
1 polymer ?
#
loop_
_entity_poly.entity_id
_entity_poly.type
_entity_poly.pdbx_seq_one_letter_code
_entity_poly.pdbx_strand_id
1 'polypeptide(L)'
;MKKFVSALAIIVSTAIFPGNSFAHPGALDKLGGHFRKSDCTYLLHEPTPIAMQAKDKATLAQLIKKYNSNSECVGQLTLDKIDLQGHTLGGTSSSAASSPKQSTNQSSSLQLGQKYPAKLVTCIDGDTARFMVNGREYTTRFLFIDTPESTIQVEPYGKEASRFTCSRLSRGDITLETDGSTLFDKYRRLLAWVWVGDKLLQEEIAKAGLVEDFYDYGDYKYEDRIRKAMDEAKQAGAGMYGASSPKMHSANQQIKSEGQKPDIPSPDNEQKNQQADQETTEKETSDSNTERPVFYLLVFAFTVAFFYFFKSKINL
;
A
#
# COMPACT_ATOMS: atom_id res chain seq x y z
N MET A 1 -24.57 -62.33 -21.07
CA MET A 1 -23.72 -61.32 -21.74
C MET A 1 -24.39 -59.95 -21.70
N LYS A 2 -23.75 -58.96 -21.07
CA LYS A 2 -23.92 -57.50 -21.32
C LYS A 2 -22.81 -56.81 -20.51
N LYS A 3 -22.07 -55.87 -21.14
CA LYS A 3 -20.88 -55.25 -20.53
C LYS A 3 -21.29 -53.98 -19.77
N PHE A 4 -20.93 -53.88 -18.48
CA PHE A 4 -20.91 -52.59 -17.79
C PHE A 4 -19.67 -51.82 -18.23
N VAL A 5 -19.86 -50.69 -18.89
CA VAL A 5 -18.79 -49.72 -19.17
C VAL A 5 -18.93 -48.62 -18.13
N SER A 6 -17.97 -48.50 -17.22
CA SER A 6 -17.94 -47.44 -16.23
C SER A 6 -17.51 -46.13 -16.89
N ALA A 7 -18.45 -45.19 -17.05
CA ALA A 7 -18.16 -43.85 -17.55
C ALA A 7 -17.79 -42.93 -16.38
N LEU A 8 -16.50 -42.66 -16.20
CA LEU A 8 -15.99 -41.78 -15.15
C LEU A 8 -16.30 -40.32 -15.47
N ALA A 9 -17.47 -39.83 -15.04
CA ALA A 9 -17.85 -38.43 -15.17
C ALA A 9 -17.05 -37.55 -14.19
N ILE A 10 -15.99 -36.90 -14.68
CA ILE A 10 -15.20 -35.95 -13.90
C ILE A 10 -16.03 -34.68 -13.68
N ILE A 11 -16.65 -34.55 -12.51
CA ILE A 11 -17.35 -33.33 -12.09
C ILE A 11 -16.28 -32.29 -11.71
N VAL A 12 -15.96 -31.39 -12.64
CA VAL A 12 -15.10 -30.23 -12.39
C VAL A 12 -15.89 -29.21 -11.56
N SER A 13 -15.87 -29.38 -10.24
CA SER A 13 -16.47 -28.45 -9.29
C SER A 13 -15.70 -27.13 -9.31
N THR A 14 -16.23 -26.15 -10.04
CA THR A 14 -15.67 -24.80 -10.12
C THR A 14 -16.10 -24.01 -8.89
N ALA A 15 -15.27 -24.04 -7.85
CA ALA A 15 -15.47 -23.25 -6.63
C ALA A 15 -15.47 -21.75 -6.97
N ILE A 16 -16.64 -21.11 -6.83
CA ILE A 16 -16.82 -19.68 -7.05
C ILE A 16 -16.23 -18.93 -5.85
N PHE A 17 -15.07 -18.31 -6.02
CA PHE A 17 -14.53 -17.38 -5.03
C PHE A 17 -15.24 -16.01 -5.12
N PRO A 18 -15.71 -15.44 -4.00
CA PRO A 18 -16.37 -14.14 -3.99
C PRO A 18 -15.36 -13.00 -4.13
N GLY A 19 -15.17 -12.51 -5.36
CA GLY A 19 -14.27 -11.40 -5.66
C GLY A 19 -14.87 -10.02 -5.34
N ASN A 20 -14.50 -9.45 -4.19
CA ASN A 20 -14.59 -8.03 -3.85
C ASN A 20 -13.15 -7.48 -3.73
N SER A 21 -12.79 -6.26 -4.14
CA SER A 21 -13.60 -5.09 -4.53
C SER A 21 -13.07 -4.39 -5.78
N PHE A 22 -13.77 -3.33 -6.25
CA PHE A 22 -13.22 -2.32 -7.16
C PHE A 22 -11.84 -1.81 -6.67
N ALA A 23 -10.72 -1.73 -7.40
CA ALA A 23 -10.31 -2.21 -8.73
C ALA A 23 -11.28 -2.01 -9.90
N HIS A 24 -11.14 -0.91 -10.66
CA HIS A 24 -12.01 -0.61 -11.81
C HIS A 24 -12.24 -1.84 -12.71
N PRO A 25 -13.45 -2.45 -12.73
CA PRO A 25 -13.55 -3.89 -12.97
C PRO A 25 -13.92 -4.16 -14.42
N GLY A 26 -12.95 -3.90 -15.29
CA GLY A 26 -12.92 -4.38 -16.66
C GLY A 26 -11.65 -5.18 -16.86
N ALA A 27 -11.78 -6.49 -17.14
CA ALA A 27 -10.72 -7.19 -17.85
C ALA A 27 -10.55 -6.48 -19.21
N LEU A 28 -9.30 -6.18 -19.59
CA LEU A 28 -9.04 -5.56 -20.89
C LEU A 28 -9.49 -6.51 -22.00
N ASP A 29 -10.13 -5.95 -23.02
CA ASP A 29 -10.46 -6.69 -24.23
C ASP A 29 -9.21 -6.89 -25.11
N LYS A 30 -9.39 -7.52 -26.29
CA LYS A 30 -8.29 -7.83 -27.21
C LYS A 30 -7.65 -6.60 -27.86
N LEU A 31 -8.15 -5.39 -27.60
CA LEU A 31 -7.61 -4.10 -28.03
C LEU A 31 -6.79 -3.42 -26.92
N GLY A 32 -6.88 -3.91 -25.67
CA GLY A 32 -6.19 -3.30 -24.52
C GLY A 32 -6.97 -2.15 -23.90
N GLY A 33 -8.30 -2.15 -24.04
CA GLY A 33 -9.20 -1.20 -23.39
C GLY A 33 -10.38 -1.87 -22.68
N HIS A 34 -11.15 -1.08 -21.94
CA HIS A 34 -12.39 -1.54 -21.31
C HIS A 34 -13.44 -0.42 -21.20
N PHE A 35 -14.71 -0.79 -21.00
CA PHE A 35 -15.78 0.16 -20.74
C PHE A 35 -15.86 0.54 -19.26
N ARG A 36 -15.78 1.84 -18.95
CA ARG A 36 -16.02 2.36 -17.60
C ARG A 36 -17.50 2.18 -17.23
N LYS A 37 -17.75 1.49 -16.12
CA LYS A 37 -19.10 1.09 -15.67
C LYS A 37 -20.07 2.25 -15.37
N SER A 38 -19.59 3.48 -15.18
CA SER A 38 -20.40 4.63 -14.80
C SER A 38 -21.08 5.35 -15.97
N ASP A 39 -20.52 5.26 -17.17
CA ASP A 39 -20.89 6.12 -18.31
C ASP A 39 -20.78 5.44 -19.69
N CYS A 40 -20.32 4.18 -19.74
CA CYS A 40 -19.97 3.48 -20.98
C CYS A 40 -18.92 4.21 -21.85
N THR A 41 -18.04 5.02 -21.26
CA THR A 41 -16.83 5.50 -21.94
C THR A 41 -15.88 4.34 -22.11
N TYR A 42 -15.46 4.09 -23.34
CA TYR A 42 -14.39 3.14 -23.64
C TYR A 42 -13.03 3.78 -23.37
N LEU A 43 -12.25 3.18 -22.48
CA LEU A 43 -10.91 3.64 -22.11
C LEU A 43 -9.88 2.70 -22.74
N LEU A 44 -9.08 3.19 -23.68
CA LEU A 44 -7.98 2.45 -24.30
C LEU A 44 -6.69 2.68 -23.51
N HIS A 45 -6.22 1.68 -22.76
CA HIS A 45 -5.11 1.83 -21.80
C HIS A 45 -3.75 1.43 -22.37
N GLU A 46 -3.71 0.43 -23.24
CA GLU A 46 -2.50 0.02 -23.95
C GLU A 46 -2.91 -0.59 -25.30
N PRO A 47 -2.90 0.18 -26.40
CA PRO A 47 -3.35 -0.28 -27.70
C PRO A 47 -2.57 -1.53 -28.18
N THR A 48 -3.24 -2.67 -28.26
CA THR A 48 -2.61 -3.90 -28.79
C THR A 48 -2.31 -3.76 -30.29
N PRO A 49 -1.50 -4.66 -30.88
CA PRO A 49 -1.33 -4.73 -32.35
C PRO A 49 -2.63 -4.96 -33.14
N ILE A 50 -3.76 -5.26 -32.48
CA ILE A 50 -5.09 -5.25 -33.10
C ILE A 50 -5.67 -3.83 -33.09
N ALA A 51 -5.63 -3.14 -31.94
CA ALA A 51 -6.08 -1.74 -31.82
C ALA A 51 -5.32 -0.78 -32.75
N MET A 52 -4.00 -0.97 -32.87
CA MET A 52 -3.12 -0.14 -33.69
C MET A 52 -3.34 -0.29 -35.22
N GLN A 53 -4.19 -1.22 -35.65
CA GLN A 53 -4.67 -1.29 -37.05
C GLN A 53 -5.69 -0.19 -37.35
N ALA A 54 -6.37 0.33 -36.34
CA ALA A 54 -7.14 1.56 -36.48
C ALA A 54 -6.21 2.75 -36.67
N LYS A 55 -6.52 3.60 -37.65
CA LYS A 55 -5.85 4.89 -37.89
C LYS A 55 -6.57 6.08 -37.24
N ASP A 56 -7.83 5.86 -36.85
CA ASP A 56 -8.74 6.86 -36.30
C ASP A 56 -9.75 6.23 -35.33
N LYS A 57 -10.49 7.07 -34.59
CA LYS A 57 -11.51 6.62 -33.64
C LYS A 57 -12.68 5.86 -34.30
N ALA A 58 -12.97 6.09 -35.59
CA ALA A 58 -14.08 5.43 -36.28
C ALA A 58 -13.76 3.97 -36.59
N THR A 59 -12.55 3.71 -37.07
CA THR A 59 -11.99 2.37 -37.27
C THR A 59 -11.84 1.66 -35.92
N LEU A 60 -11.38 2.37 -34.87
CA LEU A 60 -11.32 1.81 -33.52
C LEU A 60 -12.72 1.45 -32.99
N ALA A 61 -13.75 2.26 -33.24
CA ALA A 61 -15.13 1.94 -32.85
C ALA A 61 -15.65 0.65 -33.50
N GLN A 62 -15.25 0.35 -34.75
CA GLN A 62 -15.55 -0.92 -35.41
C GLN A 62 -14.81 -2.09 -34.74
N LEU A 63 -13.55 -1.91 -34.35
CA LEU A 63 -12.80 -2.91 -33.59
C LEU A 63 -13.45 -3.18 -32.22
N ILE A 64 -13.83 -2.13 -31.47
CA ILE A 64 -14.49 -2.27 -30.16
C ILE A 64 -15.79 -3.06 -30.31
N LYS A 65 -16.61 -2.72 -31.32
CA LYS A 65 -17.85 -3.45 -31.66
C LYS A 65 -17.63 -4.92 -32.07
N LYS A 66 -16.41 -5.31 -32.44
CA LYS A 66 -16.03 -6.68 -32.83
C LYS A 66 -15.35 -7.48 -31.71
N TYR A 67 -14.63 -6.81 -30.80
CA TYR A 67 -13.73 -7.45 -29.84
C TYR A 67 -14.10 -7.26 -28.36
N ASN A 68 -15.04 -6.38 -28.03
CA ASN A 68 -15.55 -6.20 -26.67
C ASN A 68 -16.91 -6.90 -26.49
N SER A 69 -17.07 -7.66 -25.41
CA SER A 69 -18.28 -8.46 -25.15
C SER A 69 -19.41 -7.73 -24.39
N ASN A 70 -19.20 -6.48 -23.96
CA ASN A 70 -20.22 -5.69 -23.26
C ASN A 70 -21.24 -5.10 -24.26
N SER A 71 -22.25 -5.90 -24.62
CA SER A 71 -23.29 -5.51 -25.60
C SER A 71 -24.04 -4.22 -25.24
N GLU A 72 -24.25 -3.94 -23.95
CA GLU A 72 -24.94 -2.74 -23.47
C GLU A 72 -24.16 -1.46 -23.80
N CYS A 73 -22.87 -1.41 -23.45
CA CYS A 73 -22.02 -0.26 -23.78
C CYS A 73 -21.63 -0.22 -25.26
N VAL A 74 -21.44 -1.38 -25.91
CA VAL A 74 -21.17 -1.49 -27.35
C VAL A 74 -22.32 -0.94 -28.20
N GLY A 75 -23.57 -1.15 -27.78
CA GLY A 75 -24.76 -0.58 -28.42
C GLY A 75 -24.85 0.95 -28.28
N GLN A 76 -24.29 1.51 -27.20
CA GLN A 76 -24.27 2.94 -26.90
C GLN A 76 -22.98 3.66 -27.38
N LEU A 77 -22.09 2.97 -28.10
CA LEU A 77 -20.76 3.49 -28.44
C LEU A 77 -20.79 4.55 -29.55
N THR A 78 -20.46 5.78 -29.15
CA THR A 78 -20.19 6.96 -29.98
C THR A 78 -18.69 7.33 -29.97
N LEU A 79 -18.23 8.23 -30.84
CA LEU A 79 -16.80 8.56 -31.00
C LEU A 79 -16.24 9.48 -29.91
N ASP A 80 -17.11 10.26 -29.27
CA ASP A 80 -16.85 11.05 -28.07
C ASP A 80 -16.63 10.15 -26.84
N LYS A 81 -17.41 9.05 -26.71
CA LYS A 81 -17.24 8.02 -25.68
C LYS A 81 -16.02 7.10 -25.88
N ILE A 82 -15.06 7.45 -26.74
CA ILE A 82 -13.78 6.74 -26.89
C ILE A 82 -12.66 7.63 -26.35
N ASP A 83 -12.15 7.30 -25.17
CA ASP A 83 -10.97 7.93 -24.58
C ASP A 83 -9.72 7.09 -24.93
N LEU A 84 -8.71 7.76 -25.49
CA LEU A 84 -7.46 7.13 -25.92
C LEU A 84 -6.37 7.16 -24.84
N GLN A 85 -6.62 7.74 -23.66
CA GLN A 85 -5.63 7.90 -22.57
C GLN A 85 -4.29 8.52 -23.02
N GLY A 86 -4.32 9.34 -24.07
CA GLY A 86 -3.13 9.96 -24.68
C GLY A 86 -2.37 9.10 -25.69
N HIS A 87 -2.89 7.95 -26.12
CA HIS A 87 -2.32 7.14 -27.19
C HIS A 87 -2.69 7.64 -28.59
N THR A 88 -1.74 7.54 -29.52
CA THR A 88 -1.94 7.82 -30.96
C THR A 88 -2.23 6.54 -31.73
N LEU A 89 -3.26 6.56 -32.58
CA LEU A 89 -3.64 5.43 -33.43
C LEU A 89 -2.78 5.36 -34.71
N GLY A 90 -2.64 4.16 -35.30
CA GLY A 90 -1.98 3.95 -36.60
C GLY A 90 -0.44 3.92 -36.61
N GLY A 91 0.23 3.94 -35.46
CA GLY A 91 1.70 3.90 -35.37
C GLY A 91 2.32 2.49 -35.39
N THR A 92 3.42 2.31 -36.12
CA THR A 92 4.28 1.11 -36.06
C THR A 92 5.52 1.39 -35.20
N SER A 93 5.88 0.46 -34.32
CA SER A 93 6.97 0.61 -33.36
C SER A 93 8.35 0.26 -33.94
N SER A 94 9.28 1.21 -33.95
CA SER A 94 10.71 1.00 -34.21
C SER A 94 11.54 2.21 -33.74
N SER A 95 12.86 2.04 -33.55
CA SER A 95 13.74 3.04 -32.90
C SER A 95 15.20 2.96 -33.36
N ALA A 96 15.86 4.11 -33.60
CA ALA A 96 17.33 4.22 -33.73
C ALA A 96 17.89 5.67 -33.63
N ALA A 97 18.72 5.89 -32.59
CA ALA A 97 19.93 6.72 -32.46
C ALA A 97 20.15 8.10 -33.16
N SER A 98 20.82 8.98 -32.37
CA SER A 98 21.84 10.02 -32.71
C SER A 98 21.49 11.52 -32.58
N SER A 99 22.54 12.35 -32.50
CA SER A 99 22.59 13.76 -32.06
C SER A 99 23.91 14.40 -32.57
N PRO A 100 24.19 15.73 -32.48
CA PRO A 100 23.52 16.78 -31.67
C PRO A 100 23.29 18.17 -32.33
N LYS A 101 22.23 18.90 -31.93
CA LYS A 101 22.37 20.27 -31.35
C LYS A 101 21.09 20.85 -30.69
N GLN A 102 21.37 21.71 -29.73
CA GLN A 102 20.56 22.46 -28.76
C GLN A 102 19.28 23.19 -29.25
N SER A 103 18.23 23.12 -28.40
CA SER A 103 17.08 24.04 -28.27
C SER A 103 16.00 24.10 -29.37
N THR A 104 14.87 23.40 -29.16
CA THR A 104 13.59 24.01 -28.74
C THR A 104 12.54 22.93 -28.41
N ASN A 105 11.65 23.22 -27.45
CA ASN A 105 10.41 22.48 -27.12
C ASN A 105 10.30 20.99 -27.56
N GLN A 106 11.04 20.10 -26.89
CA GLN A 106 10.67 18.69 -26.82
C GLN A 106 10.32 18.29 -25.39
N SER A 107 9.14 17.68 -25.24
CA SER A 107 8.71 16.94 -24.04
C SER A 107 9.54 15.67 -23.95
N SER A 108 10.76 15.75 -23.44
CA SER A 108 11.68 14.62 -23.31
C SER A 108 11.04 13.49 -22.50
N SER A 109 10.85 12.34 -23.13
CA SER A 109 10.34 11.13 -22.49
C SER A 109 11.27 10.70 -21.35
N LEU A 110 10.68 10.30 -20.22
CA LEU A 110 11.45 9.80 -19.09
C LEU A 110 12.27 8.59 -19.52
N GLN A 111 13.53 8.58 -19.08
CA GLN A 111 14.52 7.52 -19.20
C GLN A 111 14.82 6.95 -17.80
N LEU A 112 15.17 5.67 -17.75
CA LEU A 112 15.45 4.90 -16.54
C LEU A 112 16.85 5.25 -15.97
N GLY A 113 17.03 5.17 -14.64
CA GLY A 113 18.29 5.51 -13.98
C GLY A 113 18.63 7.01 -13.95
N GLN A 114 17.65 7.89 -14.16
CA GLN A 114 17.87 9.34 -14.34
C GLN A 114 17.12 10.20 -13.31
N LYS A 115 17.61 11.41 -13.08
CA LYS A 115 17.01 12.40 -12.18
C LYS A 115 16.22 13.48 -12.95
N TYR A 116 15.02 13.79 -12.46
CA TYR A 116 14.15 14.83 -13.03
C TYR A 116 13.67 15.80 -11.96
N PRO A 117 13.76 17.12 -12.17
CA PRO A 117 13.11 18.10 -11.30
C PRO A 117 11.58 17.96 -11.41
N ALA A 118 10.91 18.01 -10.28
CA ALA A 118 9.49 17.76 -10.17
C ALA A 118 8.78 18.84 -9.34
N LYS A 119 7.47 19.03 -9.57
CA LYS A 119 6.62 19.83 -8.70
C LYS A 119 5.48 18.97 -8.17
N LEU A 120 5.21 19.06 -6.86
CA LEU A 120 4.04 18.41 -6.25
C LEU A 120 2.76 18.96 -6.89
N VAL A 121 1.88 18.06 -7.34
CA VAL A 121 0.52 18.39 -7.77
C VAL A 121 -0.49 17.99 -6.70
N THR A 122 -0.36 16.79 -6.13
CA THR A 122 -1.25 16.30 -5.07
C THR A 122 -0.60 15.18 -4.27
N CYS A 123 -0.66 15.24 -2.94
CA CYS A 123 -0.36 14.08 -2.07
C CYS A 123 -1.49 13.06 -2.15
N ILE A 124 -1.21 11.76 -2.27
CA ILE A 124 -2.24 10.72 -2.21
C ILE A 124 -2.12 9.97 -0.89
N ASP A 125 -0.98 9.30 -0.66
CA ASP A 125 -0.73 8.54 0.56
C ASP A 125 0.74 8.59 1.01
N GLY A 126 1.10 7.81 2.03
CA GLY A 126 2.47 7.74 2.58
C GLY A 126 3.55 7.46 1.54
N ASP A 127 3.27 6.58 0.57
CA ASP A 127 4.20 6.16 -0.49
C ASP A 127 3.84 6.67 -1.90
N THR A 128 2.77 7.44 -2.06
CA THR A 128 2.20 7.77 -3.38
C THR A 128 1.82 9.24 -3.46
N ALA A 129 2.28 9.92 -4.52
CA ALA A 129 1.92 11.31 -4.81
C ALA A 129 1.89 11.55 -6.33
N ARG A 130 1.26 12.65 -6.75
CA ARG A 130 1.27 13.09 -8.15
C ARG A 130 2.21 14.26 -8.34
N PHE A 131 3.07 14.17 -9.35
CA PHE A 131 4.09 15.17 -9.68
C PHE A 131 4.00 15.63 -11.13
N MET A 132 4.26 16.90 -11.36
CA MET A 132 4.47 17.49 -12.68
C MET A 132 5.96 17.35 -13.04
N VAL A 133 6.26 16.61 -14.11
CA VAL A 133 7.61 16.30 -14.59
C VAL A 133 7.66 16.50 -16.10
N ASN A 134 8.64 17.25 -16.61
CA ASN A 134 8.78 17.60 -18.04
C ASN A 134 7.50 18.17 -18.71
N GLY A 135 6.57 18.73 -17.92
CA GLY A 135 5.28 19.26 -18.41
C GLY A 135 4.13 18.25 -18.47
N ARG A 136 4.30 17.03 -17.93
CA ARG A 136 3.23 16.02 -17.77
C ARG A 136 3.06 15.65 -16.29
N GLU A 137 1.82 15.43 -15.87
CA GLU A 137 1.52 14.88 -14.54
C GLU A 137 1.67 13.35 -14.52
N TYR A 138 2.31 12.84 -13.46
CA TYR A 138 2.50 11.43 -13.20
C TYR A 138 2.10 11.12 -11.76
N THR A 139 1.20 10.14 -11.58
CA THR A 139 1.10 9.43 -10.29
C THR A 139 2.38 8.61 -10.13
N THR A 140 3.06 8.78 -9.00
CA THR A 140 4.34 8.18 -8.70
C THR A 140 4.23 7.33 -7.44
N ARG A 141 4.63 6.07 -7.53
CA ARG A 141 4.81 5.19 -6.38
C ARG A 141 6.27 5.26 -5.96
N PHE A 142 6.49 5.53 -4.68
CA PHE A 142 7.81 5.67 -4.12
C PHE A 142 8.45 4.27 -4.08
N LEU A 143 9.68 4.15 -4.56
CA LEU A 143 10.37 2.87 -4.62
C LEU A 143 10.62 2.25 -3.24
N PHE A 144 10.63 0.91 -3.24
CA PHE A 144 11.03 -0.01 -2.18
C PHE A 144 10.22 -0.01 -0.87
N ILE A 145 9.66 1.10 -0.40
CA ILE A 145 8.81 1.11 0.81
C ILE A 145 7.39 0.64 0.52
N ASP A 146 6.67 0.18 1.55
CA ASP A 146 5.20 0.17 1.61
C ASP A 146 4.76 0.94 2.87
N THR A 147 3.64 1.66 2.83
CA THR A 147 3.12 2.42 3.97
C THR A 147 1.68 2.06 4.25
N PRO A 148 1.21 1.98 5.52
CA PRO A 148 -0.15 1.56 5.83
C PRO A 148 -1.16 2.41 5.05
N GLU A 149 -2.16 1.78 4.45
CA GLU A 149 -3.09 2.47 3.53
C GLU A 149 -3.92 3.52 4.28
N SER A 150 -4.18 4.66 3.62
CA SER A 150 -5.05 5.70 4.15
C SER A 150 -6.15 6.13 3.18
N THR A 151 -6.19 5.61 1.95
CA THR A 151 -7.19 6.03 0.95
C THR A 151 -8.42 5.11 0.89
N ILE A 152 -8.28 3.90 0.36
CA ILE A 152 -9.38 2.95 0.17
C ILE A 152 -9.60 2.12 1.44
N GLN A 153 -8.49 1.64 2.01
CA GLN A 153 -8.41 1.14 3.37
C GLN A 153 -7.86 2.27 4.25
N VAL A 154 -8.20 2.30 5.54
CA VAL A 154 -7.65 3.28 6.50
C VAL A 154 -7.09 2.51 7.68
N GLU A 155 -5.78 2.35 7.66
CA GLU A 155 -5.02 1.50 8.57
C GLU A 155 -4.37 2.34 9.69
N PRO A 156 -4.03 1.72 10.84
CA PRO A 156 -3.24 2.38 11.86
C PRO A 156 -1.97 3.00 11.25
N TYR A 157 -1.70 4.27 11.58
CA TYR A 157 -0.60 5.08 11.04
C TYR A 157 -0.66 5.47 9.55
N GLY A 158 -1.64 5.03 8.76
CA GLY A 158 -1.71 5.44 7.34
C GLY A 158 -1.91 6.95 7.18
N LYS A 159 -2.79 7.55 7.99
CA LYS A 159 -2.98 9.02 7.99
C LYS A 159 -1.76 9.78 8.53
N GLU A 160 -0.96 9.15 9.38
CA GLU A 160 0.30 9.68 9.89
C GLU A 160 1.37 9.65 8.79
N ALA A 161 1.49 8.55 8.04
CA ALA A 161 2.38 8.39 6.89
C ALA A 161 2.05 9.42 5.79
N SER A 162 0.80 9.46 5.32
CA SER A 162 0.32 10.44 4.33
C SER A 162 0.61 11.89 4.74
N ARG A 163 0.31 12.24 6.00
CA ARG A 163 0.58 13.58 6.56
C ARG A 163 2.07 13.89 6.65
N PHE A 164 2.90 12.94 7.09
CA PHE A 164 4.35 13.09 7.18
C PHE A 164 4.96 13.33 5.80
N THR A 165 4.65 12.46 4.83
CA THR A 165 5.07 12.54 3.43
C THR A 165 4.66 13.87 2.82
N CYS A 166 3.38 14.25 2.92
CA CYS A 166 2.89 15.50 2.37
C CYS A 166 3.58 16.72 3.02
N SER A 167 3.86 16.67 4.33
CA SER A 167 4.61 17.73 5.02
C SER A 167 6.05 17.89 4.52
N ARG A 168 6.69 16.84 4.01
CA ARG A 168 8.05 16.89 3.45
C ARG A 168 8.03 17.45 2.04
N LEU A 169 7.20 16.88 1.17
CA LEU A 169 7.05 17.30 -0.22
C LEU A 169 6.66 18.79 -0.34
N SER A 170 5.88 19.31 0.60
CA SER A 170 5.44 20.72 0.60
C SER A 170 6.52 21.73 1.04
N ARG A 171 7.76 21.31 1.33
CA ARG A 171 8.78 22.14 1.99
C ARG A 171 10.11 22.34 1.25
N GLY A 172 10.30 21.80 0.06
CA GLY A 172 11.57 21.96 -0.67
C GLY A 172 11.53 21.50 -2.12
N ASP A 173 12.66 21.65 -2.81
CA ASP A 173 12.82 21.27 -4.21
C ASP A 173 12.78 19.76 -4.38
N ILE A 174 11.86 19.28 -5.23
CA ILE A 174 11.60 17.85 -5.41
C ILE A 174 12.35 17.35 -6.64
N THR A 175 13.07 16.23 -6.49
CA THR A 175 13.68 15.49 -7.61
C THR A 175 13.27 14.03 -7.57
N LEU A 176 12.79 13.51 -8.69
CA LEU A 176 12.50 12.09 -8.86
C LEU A 176 13.70 11.40 -9.54
N GLU A 177 14.24 10.36 -8.93
CA GLU A 177 15.27 9.48 -9.50
C GLU A 177 14.63 8.15 -9.88
N THR A 178 14.49 7.89 -11.18
CA THR A 178 13.95 6.62 -11.72
C THR A 178 15.00 5.52 -11.58
N ASP A 179 14.58 4.30 -11.24
CA ASP A 179 15.50 3.19 -10.91
C ASP A 179 14.83 1.82 -11.12
N GLY A 180 15.61 0.74 -11.06
CA GLY A 180 15.16 -0.64 -11.31
C GLY A 180 15.09 -1.00 -12.79
N SER A 181 14.18 -1.91 -13.16
CA SER A 181 14.08 -2.48 -14.53
C SER A 181 13.04 -1.82 -15.44
N THR A 182 12.07 -1.08 -14.88
CA THR A 182 11.00 -0.42 -15.63
C THR A 182 10.68 0.96 -15.05
N LEU A 183 10.18 1.87 -15.89
CA LEU A 183 9.75 3.20 -15.45
C LEU A 183 8.39 3.20 -14.73
N PHE A 184 7.59 2.16 -14.91
CA PHE A 184 6.19 2.13 -14.45
C PHE A 184 5.82 0.76 -13.90
N ASP A 185 5.02 0.74 -12.84
CA ASP A 185 4.42 -0.49 -12.34
C ASP A 185 3.24 -0.97 -13.22
N LYS A 186 2.67 -2.13 -12.85
CA LYS A 186 1.47 -2.72 -13.45
C LYS A 186 0.21 -1.84 -13.34
N TYR A 187 0.23 -0.79 -12.51
CA TYR A 187 -0.84 0.20 -12.35
C TYR A 187 -0.54 1.52 -13.08
N ARG A 188 0.54 1.56 -13.89
CA ARG A 188 1.02 2.74 -14.64
C ARG A 188 1.48 3.90 -13.75
N ARG A 189 1.78 3.66 -12.47
CA ARG A 189 2.44 4.63 -11.58
C ARG A 189 3.93 4.69 -11.93
N LEU A 190 4.48 5.90 -12.04
CA LEU A 190 5.92 6.13 -12.22
C LEU A 190 6.68 5.59 -11.00
N LEU A 191 7.72 4.81 -11.22
CA LEU A 191 8.59 4.29 -10.17
C LEU A 191 9.76 5.26 -9.94
N ALA A 192 9.89 5.79 -8.72
CA ALA A 192 10.98 6.70 -8.38
C ALA A 192 11.40 6.69 -6.90
N TRP A 193 12.70 6.93 -6.68
CA TRP A 193 13.23 7.48 -5.44
C TRP A 193 12.92 8.97 -5.37
N VAL A 194 12.41 9.45 -4.23
CA VAL A 194 11.93 10.83 -4.09
C VAL A 194 12.90 11.62 -3.22
N TRP A 195 13.50 12.65 -3.79
CA TRP A 195 14.42 13.55 -3.10
C TRP A 195 13.72 14.87 -2.78
N VAL A 196 13.93 15.38 -1.56
CA VAL A 196 13.53 16.74 -1.16
C VAL A 196 14.80 17.45 -0.69
N GLY A 197 15.34 18.32 -1.54
CA GLY A 197 16.71 18.82 -1.40
C GLY A 197 17.73 17.67 -1.48
N ASP A 198 18.57 17.54 -0.44
CA ASP A 198 19.58 16.48 -0.29
C ASP A 198 19.05 15.19 0.37
N LYS A 199 17.79 15.19 0.85
CA LYS A 199 17.21 14.09 1.62
C LYS A 199 16.42 13.12 0.75
N LEU A 200 16.67 11.82 0.95
CA LEU A 200 15.85 10.74 0.40
C LEU A 200 14.59 10.58 1.27
N LEU A 201 13.42 10.89 0.72
CA LEU A 201 12.16 10.92 1.46
C LEU A 201 11.80 9.56 2.05
N GLN A 202 12.00 8.48 1.30
CA GLN A 202 11.82 7.11 1.81
C GLN A 202 12.63 6.82 3.08
N GLU A 203 13.82 7.39 3.24
CA GLU A 203 14.63 7.23 4.45
C GLU A 203 14.03 8.01 5.64
N GLU A 204 13.49 9.21 5.41
CA GLU A 204 12.80 9.97 6.45
C GLU A 204 11.49 9.29 6.90
N ILE A 205 10.74 8.66 5.98
CA ILE A 205 9.52 7.88 6.31
C ILE A 205 9.89 6.63 7.12
N ALA A 206 10.94 5.89 6.71
CA ALA A 206 11.43 4.73 7.45
C ALA A 206 11.90 5.09 8.86
N LYS A 207 12.71 6.16 9.00
CA LYS A 207 13.17 6.68 10.31
C LYS A 207 12.06 7.20 11.22
N ALA A 208 10.93 7.60 10.65
CA ALA A 208 9.75 7.98 11.43
C ALA A 208 8.94 6.78 11.95
N GLY A 209 9.28 5.54 11.55
CA GLY A 209 8.49 4.34 11.86
C GLY A 209 7.16 4.29 11.11
N LEU A 210 7.14 4.75 9.86
CA LEU A 210 5.93 4.88 9.03
C LEU A 210 5.95 3.99 7.78
N VAL A 211 6.94 3.10 7.65
CA VAL A 211 7.02 2.04 6.64
C VAL A 211 6.53 0.73 7.26
N GLU A 212 5.67 0.01 6.57
CA GLU A 212 5.08 -1.25 7.05
C GLU A 212 5.92 -2.46 6.61
N ASP A 213 6.15 -2.59 5.31
CA ASP A 213 6.93 -3.65 4.66
C ASP A 213 7.74 -3.04 3.49
N PHE A 214 8.43 -3.88 2.70
CA PHE A 214 9.16 -3.48 1.51
C PHE A 214 8.53 -4.04 0.22
N TYR A 215 8.13 -3.14 -0.69
CA TYR A 215 7.58 -3.52 -2.00
C TYR A 215 8.68 -3.57 -3.06
N ASP A 216 9.06 -4.79 -3.43
CA ASP A 216 10.12 -5.10 -4.39
C ASP A 216 9.55 -5.32 -5.82
N TYR A 217 10.26 -4.80 -6.84
CA TYR A 217 10.05 -5.16 -8.26
C TYR A 217 11.39 -5.41 -9.01
N GLY A 218 12.49 -5.68 -8.30
CA GLY A 218 13.86 -5.87 -8.80
C GLY A 218 14.86 -4.94 -8.10
N ASP A 219 16.16 -5.28 -8.17
CA ASP A 219 17.22 -4.63 -7.39
C ASP A 219 17.28 -3.09 -7.56
N TYR A 220 17.31 -2.36 -6.43
CA TYR A 220 17.37 -0.90 -6.40
C TYR A 220 18.58 -0.32 -5.64
N LYS A 221 18.93 0.91 -6.00
CA LYS A 221 20.16 1.62 -5.59
C LYS A 221 20.30 1.97 -4.10
N TYR A 222 19.21 2.03 -3.34
CA TYR A 222 19.22 2.55 -1.96
C TYR A 222 18.55 1.63 -0.91
N GLU A 223 18.21 0.39 -1.24
CA GLU A 223 17.44 -0.50 -0.36
C GLU A 223 18.04 -0.62 1.04
N ASP A 224 19.35 -0.89 1.16
CA ASP A 224 20.02 -1.09 2.45
C ASP A 224 20.03 0.16 3.33
N ARG A 225 20.00 1.36 2.72
CA ARG A 225 19.82 2.64 3.41
C ARG A 225 18.41 2.73 4.02
N ILE A 226 17.40 2.19 3.35
CA ILE A 226 16.02 2.13 3.84
C ILE A 226 15.83 1.00 4.87
N ARG A 227 16.40 -0.19 4.64
CA ARG A 227 16.40 -1.32 5.61
C ARG A 227 16.99 -0.87 6.94
N LYS A 228 18.19 -0.28 6.92
CA LYS A 228 18.85 0.28 8.10
C LYS A 228 18.03 1.38 8.79
N ALA A 229 17.39 2.26 8.03
CA ALA A 229 16.50 3.29 8.56
C ALA A 229 15.24 2.73 9.25
N MET A 230 14.66 1.65 8.72
CA MET A 230 13.53 0.94 9.31
C MET A 230 13.95 0.22 10.61
N ASP A 231 15.13 -0.40 10.63
CA ASP A 231 15.64 -1.11 11.81
C ASP A 231 16.06 -0.15 12.93
N GLU A 232 16.62 1.02 12.61
CA GLU A 232 16.81 2.13 13.55
C GLU A 232 15.49 2.56 14.20
N ALA A 233 14.42 2.70 13.40
CA ALA A 233 13.10 3.05 13.89
C ALA A 233 12.47 1.95 14.77
N LYS A 234 12.63 0.67 14.42
CA LYS A 234 12.18 -0.47 15.25
C LYS A 234 12.88 -0.49 16.61
N GLN A 235 14.21 -0.31 16.63
CA GLN A 235 15.00 -0.28 17.86
C GLN A 235 14.63 0.92 18.75
N ALA A 236 14.27 2.06 18.15
CA ALA A 236 13.81 3.25 18.88
C ALA A 236 12.33 3.19 19.31
N GLY A 237 11.56 2.17 18.89
CA GLY A 237 10.11 2.14 19.10
C GLY A 237 9.36 3.29 18.41
N ALA A 238 9.88 3.79 17.30
CA ALA A 238 9.33 4.95 16.59
C ALA A 238 8.09 4.59 15.77
N GLY A 239 7.17 5.55 15.62
CA GLY A 239 5.97 5.42 14.79
C GLY A 239 5.13 4.20 15.17
N MET A 240 4.86 3.33 14.19
CA MET A 240 4.08 2.10 14.40
C MET A 240 4.78 1.05 15.28
N TYR A 241 6.09 1.15 15.50
CA TYR A 241 6.84 0.17 16.30
C TYR A 241 6.80 0.45 17.82
N GLY A 242 6.11 1.50 18.25
CA GLY A 242 5.92 1.83 19.66
C GLY A 242 5.16 0.74 20.43
N ALA A 243 5.50 0.53 21.71
CA ALA A 243 4.89 -0.52 22.53
C ALA A 243 3.38 -0.33 22.79
N SER A 244 2.85 0.87 22.57
CA SER A 244 1.42 1.23 22.69
C SER A 244 0.68 1.30 21.34
N SER A 245 1.31 0.94 20.23
CA SER A 245 0.69 0.95 18.91
C SER A 245 -0.48 -0.03 18.80
N PRO A 246 -1.59 0.34 18.11
CA PRO A 246 -2.56 -0.62 17.62
C PRO A 246 -1.84 -1.64 16.71
N LYS A 247 -1.87 -2.92 17.08
CA LYS A 247 -1.24 -3.97 16.27
C LYS A 247 -2.03 -4.19 14.98
N MET A 248 -1.33 -4.25 13.85
CA MET A 248 -1.89 -4.81 12.62
C MET A 248 -2.34 -6.26 12.86
N HIS A 249 -3.48 -6.63 12.29
CA HIS A 249 -3.81 -8.04 12.10
C HIS A 249 -3.21 -8.53 10.78
N SER A 250 -1.92 -8.91 10.80
CA SER A 250 -1.24 -9.48 9.64
C SER A 250 -1.95 -10.76 9.17
N ALA A 251 -2.59 -10.68 8.01
CA ALA A 251 -3.49 -11.73 7.50
C ALA A 251 -2.75 -12.85 6.74
N ASN A 252 -1.62 -13.35 7.26
CA ASN A 252 -0.92 -14.47 6.61
C ASN A 252 -0.09 -15.40 7.54
N GLN A 253 -0.75 -16.05 8.51
CA GLN A 253 -0.22 -17.26 9.16
C GLN A 253 -1.29 -18.35 9.37
N GLN A 254 -1.69 -19.02 8.29
CA GLN A 254 -2.32 -20.35 8.36
C GLN A 254 -1.94 -21.22 7.15
N ILE A 255 -0.92 -22.09 7.31
CA ILE A 255 -0.89 -23.50 6.88
C ILE A 255 0.23 -24.18 7.69
N LYS A 256 -0.01 -25.43 8.12
CA LYS A 256 0.69 -26.16 9.21
C LYS A 256 0.27 -25.63 10.60
N SER A 257 -0.25 -26.46 11.50
CA SER A 257 -0.62 -27.88 11.34
C SER A 257 -1.61 -28.31 12.42
N GLU A 258 -2.71 -28.94 12.03
CA GLU A 258 -3.54 -29.69 12.97
C GLU A 258 -4.22 -30.86 12.26
N GLY A 259 -4.15 -32.04 12.88
CA GLY A 259 -4.38 -33.30 12.18
C GLY A 259 -4.66 -34.50 13.07
N GLN A 260 -5.01 -34.30 14.35
CA GLN A 260 -5.64 -35.35 15.17
C GLN A 260 -6.39 -34.74 16.36
N LYS A 261 -7.62 -35.23 16.57
CA LYS A 261 -8.56 -34.81 17.62
C LYS A 261 -8.88 -36.04 18.50
N PRO A 262 -8.83 -35.87 19.82
CA PRO A 262 -9.90 -36.38 20.71
C PRO A 262 -10.27 -35.30 21.76
N ASP A 263 -11.50 -34.77 21.80
CA ASP A 263 -12.74 -35.36 22.36
C ASP A 263 -13.11 -34.74 23.73
N ILE A 264 -14.39 -34.88 24.09
CA ILE A 264 -15.08 -34.00 25.08
C ILE A 264 -15.06 -34.62 26.49
N PRO A 265 -14.73 -33.86 27.55
CA PRO A 265 -14.74 -34.36 28.93
C PRO A 265 -16.11 -34.18 29.62
N SER A 266 -16.52 -35.20 30.37
CA SER A 266 -17.50 -35.15 31.48
C SER A 266 -17.39 -36.47 32.30
N PRO A 267 -17.95 -36.58 33.52
CA PRO A 267 -17.09 -36.83 34.69
C PRO A 267 -17.40 -38.15 35.44
N ASP A 268 -16.53 -38.52 36.39
CA ASP A 268 -16.89 -38.65 37.82
C ASP A 268 -15.85 -39.38 38.71
N ASN A 269 -15.85 -38.97 39.98
CA ASN A 269 -15.53 -39.68 41.23
C ASN A 269 -14.14 -40.31 41.60
N GLU A 270 -13.55 -39.72 42.64
CA GLU A 270 -13.10 -40.32 43.93
C GLU A 270 -11.91 -41.31 44.09
N GLN A 271 -11.11 -40.98 45.14
CA GLN A 271 -10.42 -41.89 46.08
C GLN A 271 -9.18 -42.71 45.61
N LYS A 272 -8.12 -42.98 46.42
CA LYS A 272 -7.76 -42.58 47.81
C LYS A 272 -6.35 -43.06 48.26
N ASN A 273 -5.72 -42.31 49.18
CA ASN A 273 -4.68 -42.66 50.19
C ASN A 273 -3.16 -42.90 49.86
N GLN A 274 -2.33 -42.23 50.69
CA GLN A 274 -1.17 -42.73 51.48
C GLN A 274 0.16 -43.15 50.76
N GLN A 275 1.36 -43.05 51.37
CA GLN A 275 1.74 -42.65 52.75
C GLN A 275 3.10 -41.89 52.84
N ALA A 276 3.54 -41.65 54.09
CA ALA A 276 4.73 -40.94 54.59
C ALA A 276 6.08 -41.63 54.20
N ASP A 277 7.31 -41.19 54.56
CA ASP A 277 7.88 -40.54 55.77
C ASP A 277 8.74 -39.29 55.43
N GLN A 278 8.92 -38.25 56.27
CA GLN A 278 9.84 -38.08 57.44
C GLN A 278 11.29 -38.52 57.17
N GLU A 279 12.35 -37.74 57.48
CA GLU A 279 12.74 -37.19 58.81
C GLU A 279 13.36 -35.75 58.77
N THR A 280 13.64 -35.16 59.94
CA THR A 280 14.09 -33.77 60.20
C THR A 280 15.63 -33.59 60.24
N THR A 281 16.19 -32.36 60.25
CA THR A 281 16.55 -31.63 61.49
C THR A 281 16.93 -30.15 61.25
N GLU A 282 16.41 -29.29 62.14
CA GLU A 282 16.84 -27.96 62.68
C GLU A 282 18.27 -27.41 62.37
N LYS A 283 18.59 -26.10 62.45
CA LYS A 283 18.09 -24.89 63.19
C LYS A 283 18.71 -23.59 62.57
N GLU A 284 18.48 -22.31 62.89
CA GLU A 284 17.66 -21.54 63.87
C GLU A 284 17.43 -20.06 63.35
N THR A 285 16.89 -19.16 64.20
CA THR A 285 16.75 -17.67 64.22
C THR A 285 17.61 -16.81 63.27
N SER A 286 17.17 -15.65 62.72
CA SER A 286 16.37 -14.51 63.30
C SER A 286 16.03 -13.49 62.18
N ASP A 287 15.14 -12.48 62.30
CA ASP A 287 13.89 -12.27 63.08
C ASP A 287 13.15 -11.03 62.46
N SER A 288 11.91 -10.75 62.87
CA SER A 288 11.07 -9.56 62.56
C SER A 288 10.50 -9.36 61.14
N ASN A 289 9.30 -9.89 60.90
CA ASN A 289 8.00 -9.16 60.90
C ASN A 289 8.02 -7.61 60.73
N THR A 290 7.03 -6.94 60.09
CA THR A 290 5.76 -7.39 59.47
C THR A 290 5.05 -6.27 58.66
N GLU A 291 4.21 -6.69 57.70
CA GLU A 291 3.08 -5.98 57.04
C GLU A 291 3.26 -4.67 56.22
N ARG A 292 2.48 -4.65 55.12
CA ARG A 292 1.75 -3.49 54.60
C ARG A 292 0.28 -3.66 54.98
N PRO A 293 -0.50 -2.57 55.11
CA PRO A 293 -1.64 -2.49 54.18
C PRO A 293 -1.86 -1.11 53.55
N VAL A 294 -2.74 -1.08 52.56
CA VAL A 294 -3.24 0.12 51.85
C VAL A 294 -4.50 0.63 52.55
N PHE A 295 -4.76 1.96 52.59
CA PHE A 295 -6.09 2.55 52.31
C PHE A 295 -6.10 4.11 52.25
N TYR A 296 -6.57 4.65 51.12
CA TYR A 296 -7.40 5.85 50.89
C TYR A 296 -7.30 7.19 51.68
N LEU A 297 -7.28 8.30 50.90
CA LEU A 297 -8.00 9.60 51.07
C LEU A 297 -7.79 10.43 52.38
N LEU A 298 -7.26 11.67 52.34
CA LEU A 298 -7.94 12.91 51.87
C LEU A 298 -7.00 14.16 51.86
N VAL A 299 -7.38 15.18 51.09
CA VAL A 299 -7.11 16.64 51.23
C VAL A 299 -5.66 17.12 51.46
N PHE A 300 -5.13 17.85 50.47
CA PHE A 300 -4.83 19.28 50.66
C PHE A 300 -5.02 20.05 49.34
N ALA A 301 -5.60 21.25 49.40
CA ALA A 301 -5.93 22.05 48.22
C ALA A 301 -4.88 23.14 47.96
N PHE A 302 -4.52 23.34 46.69
CA PHE A 302 -3.82 24.54 46.24
C PHE A 302 -4.78 25.44 45.46
N THR A 303 -4.96 26.66 45.92
CA THR A 303 -6.02 27.58 45.46
C THR A 303 -5.53 28.56 44.40
N VAL A 304 -6.29 28.60 43.30
CA VAL A 304 -6.57 29.74 42.40
C VAL A 304 -5.67 30.98 42.57
N ALA A 305 -4.60 31.07 41.77
CA ALA A 305 -3.72 32.25 41.73
C ALA A 305 -3.28 32.65 40.29
N PHE A 306 -4.13 32.44 39.27
CA PHE A 306 -3.79 32.82 37.88
C PHE A 306 -4.89 33.53 37.08
N PHE A 307 -6.05 33.84 37.68
CA PHE A 307 -7.18 34.50 37.01
C PHE A 307 -7.28 36.03 37.27
N TYR A 308 -6.29 36.63 37.93
CA TYR A 308 -6.34 38.02 38.43
C TYR A 308 -5.38 39.01 37.74
N PHE A 309 -4.77 38.65 36.60
CA PHE A 309 -3.80 39.52 35.90
C PHE A 309 -4.24 40.04 34.52
N PHE A 310 -5.48 39.78 34.08
CA PHE A 310 -5.99 40.23 32.77
C PHE A 310 -7.24 41.13 32.85
N LYS A 311 -7.41 41.88 33.94
CA LYS A 311 -8.48 42.90 34.07
C LYS A 311 -8.02 44.23 34.68
N SER A 312 -6.87 44.74 34.23
CA SER A 312 -6.45 46.13 34.47
C SER A 312 -5.67 46.70 33.28
N LYS A 313 -6.38 46.89 32.15
CA LYS A 313 -5.92 47.70 31.01
C LYS A 313 -7.06 48.20 30.12
N ILE A 314 -8.07 48.78 30.76
CA ILE A 314 -9.07 49.66 30.11
C ILE A 314 -9.11 50.93 30.97
N ASN A 315 -8.48 52.00 30.48
CA ASN A 315 -8.66 53.41 30.85
C ASN A 315 -7.57 54.27 30.19
N LEU A 316 -7.62 54.36 28.86
CA LEU A 316 -7.41 55.59 28.09
C LEU A 316 -8.15 55.44 26.74
#